data_AF-A0A920SF93-F1
#
_entry.id   AF-A0A920SF93-F1
#
_cell.length_a   1.000
_cell.length_b   1.000
_cell.length_c   1.000
_cell.angle_alpha   90.00
_cell.angle_beta   90.00
_cell.angle_gamma   90.00
#
_symmetry.space_group_name_H-M   'P 1'
#
loop_
_entity.id
_entity.type
_entity.pdbx_description
1 polymer ?
#
loop_
_entity_poly.entity_id
_entity_poly.type
_entity_poly.pdbx_seq_one_letter_code
_entity_poly.pdbx_strand_id
1 'polypeptide(L)'
;MGTVVSSRGVGLQDFSLEEPWRPPSIVLEVDPPYHTKTRTVIEQALSPAAVRNLTKSFREDAEKLFGELLERGTFDAVGELAEIYPTTVFPKAVGLQTIDRRRLIDYGEMVFSAIGPDNELRRNACQRALMWFLGSWSNASANISPDGFGSAIYAGADAGEISVEEAGLLVRSLCQPGSILRSQL
;
A
#
# COMPACT_ATOMS: atom_id res chain seq x y z
N MET A 1 34.31 -3.70 -2.27
CA MET A 1 33.11 -2.89 -2.03
C MET A 1 31.96 -3.61 -2.72
N GLY A 2 30.98 -4.12 -1.98
CA GLY A 2 29.88 -4.92 -2.56
C GLY A 2 28.84 -4.03 -3.24
N THR A 3 28.20 -4.53 -4.29
CA THR A 3 27.04 -3.89 -4.93
C THR A 3 25.81 -4.04 -4.02
N VAL A 4 25.05 -2.97 -3.83
CA VAL A 4 23.77 -3.00 -3.10
C VAL A 4 22.65 -3.28 -4.09
N VAL A 5 21.79 -4.26 -3.79
CA VAL A 5 20.69 -4.74 -4.65
C VAL A 5 19.41 -4.88 -3.85
N SER A 6 18.25 -4.74 -4.50
CA SER A 6 16.93 -4.89 -3.88
C SER A 6 16.26 -6.23 -4.19
N SER A 7 16.70 -6.95 -5.24
CA SER A 7 16.14 -8.26 -5.62
C SER A 7 16.30 -9.36 -4.56
N ARG A 8 17.19 -9.16 -3.59
CA ARG A 8 17.40 -10.07 -2.46
C ARG A 8 16.54 -9.72 -1.23
N GLY A 9 15.55 -8.86 -1.40
CA GLY A 9 14.73 -8.33 -0.32
C GLY A 9 15.27 -7.03 0.24
N VAL A 10 14.37 -6.18 0.74
CA VAL A 10 14.70 -4.87 1.33
C VAL A 10 14.68 -4.88 2.86
N GLY A 11 14.47 -6.06 3.46
CA GLY A 11 14.49 -6.30 4.90
C GLY A 11 15.71 -7.08 5.34
N LEU A 12 15.64 -7.67 6.53
CA LEU A 12 16.70 -8.55 7.05
C LEU A 12 16.75 -9.92 6.37
N GLN A 13 15.63 -10.37 5.79
CA GLN A 13 15.56 -11.64 5.08
C GLN A 13 16.21 -11.52 3.70
N ASP A 14 17.10 -12.45 3.38
CA ASP A 14 17.75 -12.56 2.07
C ASP A 14 17.04 -13.57 1.18
N PHE A 15 16.36 -13.08 0.14
CA PHE A 15 15.54 -13.91 -0.75
C PHE A 15 16.36 -14.90 -1.61
N SER A 16 17.68 -14.77 -1.65
CA SER A 16 18.53 -15.81 -2.27
C SER A 16 18.81 -16.98 -1.35
N LEU A 17 18.52 -16.84 -0.05
CA LEU A 17 18.82 -17.83 0.99
C LEU A 17 17.55 -18.43 1.59
N GLU A 18 16.45 -17.68 1.57
CA GLU A 18 15.20 -18.05 2.22
C GLU A 18 13.99 -17.72 1.33
N GLU A 19 12.93 -18.53 1.45
CA GLU A 19 11.68 -18.28 0.75
C GLU A 19 10.98 -17.04 1.34
N PRO A 20 10.59 -16.06 0.49
CA PRO A 20 9.83 -14.91 0.93
C PRO A 20 8.44 -15.31 1.47
N TRP A 21 7.96 -14.59 2.48
CA TRP A 21 6.63 -14.83 3.08
C TRP A 21 5.44 -14.51 2.15
N ARG A 22 5.71 -13.80 1.05
CA ARG A 22 4.77 -13.48 -0.04
C ARG A 22 5.53 -13.38 -1.36
N PRO A 23 4.85 -13.44 -2.52
CA PRO A 23 5.48 -13.10 -3.79
C PRO A 23 6.18 -11.73 -3.70
N PRO A 24 7.46 -11.62 -4.12
CA PRO A 24 8.21 -10.37 -4.08
C PRO A 24 7.49 -9.21 -4.74
N SER A 25 7.79 -8.00 -4.30
CA SER A 25 7.31 -6.78 -4.93
C SER A 25 8.08 -6.56 -6.21
N ILE A 26 7.35 -6.53 -7.32
CA ILE A 26 7.91 -6.23 -8.64
C ILE A 26 8.30 -4.77 -8.83
N VAL A 27 8.33 -3.96 -7.76
CA VAL A 27 8.88 -2.60 -7.75
C VAL A 27 9.84 -2.39 -6.59
N LEU A 28 9.52 -2.85 -5.38
CA LEU A 28 10.37 -2.61 -4.20
C LEU A 28 11.50 -3.64 -4.05
N GLU A 29 11.26 -4.88 -4.45
CA GLU A 29 12.14 -6.04 -4.21
C GLU A 29 12.65 -6.60 -5.54
N VAL A 30 12.99 -5.71 -6.48
CA VAL A 30 13.52 -6.06 -7.79
C VAL A 30 14.46 -4.97 -8.32
N ASP A 31 15.42 -5.36 -9.14
CA ASP A 31 16.42 -4.46 -9.73
C ASP A 31 16.12 -4.14 -11.21
N PRO A 32 16.76 -3.10 -11.79
CA PRO A 32 16.75 -2.90 -13.24
C PRO A 32 17.29 -4.12 -14.01
N PRO A 33 16.80 -4.38 -15.24
CA PRO A 33 15.88 -3.54 -16.02
C PRO A 33 14.39 -3.76 -15.71
N TYR A 34 14.04 -4.82 -14.99
CA TYR A 34 12.63 -5.16 -14.74
C TYR A 34 11.94 -4.14 -13.83
N HIS A 35 12.66 -3.65 -12.80
CA HIS A 35 12.20 -2.50 -11.99
C HIS A 35 11.82 -1.28 -12.83
N THR A 36 12.60 -0.99 -13.89
CA THR A 36 12.34 0.19 -14.74
C THR A 36 10.99 0.09 -15.42
N LYS A 37 10.67 -1.08 -15.99
CA LYS A 37 9.37 -1.36 -16.64
C LYS A 37 8.20 -1.12 -15.67
N THR A 38 8.23 -1.77 -14.52
CA THR A 38 7.11 -1.75 -13.56
C THR A 38 6.96 -0.40 -12.86
N ARG A 39 8.08 0.26 -12.56
CA ARG A 39 8.10 1.61 -11.99
C ARG A 39 7.49 2.64 -12.92
N THR A 40 7.74 2.56 -14.23
CA THR A 40 7.16 3.51 -15.20
C THR A 40 5.63 3.50 -15.16
N VAL A 41 4.99 2.33 -15.04
CA VAL A 41 3.53 2.24 -14.92
C VAL A 41 3.03 2.92 -13.63
N ILE A 42 3.71 2.71 -12.49
CA ILE A 42 3.35 3.38 -11.24
C ILE A 42 3.53 4.91 -11.35
N GLU A 43 4.62 5.37 -11.95
CA GLU A 43 4.91 6.81 -12.10
C GLU A 43 3.88 7.50 -13.01
N GLN A 44 3.39 6.83 -14.04
CA GLN A 44 2.29 7.33 -14.87
C GLN A 44 0.97 7.41 -14.08
N ALA A 45 0.63 6.34 -13.35
CA ALA A 45 -0.59 6.27 -12.53
C ALA A 45 -0.59 7.33 -11.40
N LEU A 46 0.58 7.61 -10.82
CA LEU A 46 0.79 8.62 -9.78
C LEU A 46 1.44 9.91 -10.33
N SER A 47 1.19 10.22 -11.60
CA SER A 47 1.76 11.41 -12.24
C SER A 47 1.39 12.69 -11.49
N PRO A 48 2.19 13.77 -11.60
CA PRO A 48 1.86 15.05 -10.97
C PRO A 48 0.46 15.57 -11.33
N ALA A 49 -0.03 15.27 -12.54
CA ALA A 49 -1.38 15.62 -12.96
C ALA A 49 -2.45 14.80 -12.23
N ALA A 50 -2.26 13.48 -12.14
CA ALA A 50 -3.16 12.59 -11.40
C ALA A 50 -3.25 12.99 -9.91
N VAL A 51 -2.12 13.26 -9.27
CA VAL A 51 -2.08 13.70 -7.85
C VAL A 51 -2.75 15.06 -7.66
N ARG A 52 -2.57 16.02 -8.59
CA ARG A 52 -3.27 17.31 -8.53
C ARG A 52 -4.79 17.15 -8.60
N ASN A 53 -5.29 16.20 -9.39
CA ASN A 53 -6.73 15.95 -9.49
C ASN A 53 -7.33 15.41 -8.17
N LEU A 54 -6.54 14.76 -7.33
CA LEU A 54 -6.95 14.30 -5.99
C LEU A 54 -6.99 15.43 -4.93
N THR A 55 -6.34 16.56 -5.20
CA THR A 55 -6.14 17.62 -4.18
C THR A 55 -7.46 18.16 -3.64
N LYS A 56 -8.45 18.36 -4.52
CA LYS A 56 -9.76 18.90 -4.11
C LYS A 56 -10.49 17.94 -3.17
N SER A 57 -10.64 16.68 -3.56
CA SER A 57 -11.34 15.68 -2.74
C SER A 57 -10.62 15.39 -1.42
N PHE A 58 -9.28 15.34 -1.43
CA PHE A 58 -8.49 15.16 -0.21
C PHE A 58 -8.65 16.32 0.76
N ARG A 59 -8.78 17.55 0.24
CA ARG A 59 -9.05 18.74 1.05
C ARG A 59 -10.46 18.69 1.65
N GLU A 60 -11.46 18.36 0.85
CA GLU A 60 -12.85 18.23 1.34
C GLU A 60 -12.97 17.18 2.45
N ASP A 61 -12.34 16.02 2.28
CA ASP A 61 -12.31 14.97 3.32
C ASP A 61 -11.55 15.43 4.58
N ALA A 62 -10.47 16.22 4.43
CA ALA A 62 -9.73 16.77 5.56
C ALA A 62 -10.55 17.82 6.32
N GLU A 63 -11.15 18.78 5.61
CA GLU A 63 -11.98 19.84 6.20
C GLU A 63 -13.16 19.24 6.97
N LYS A 64 -13.78 18.19 6.43
CA LYS A 64 -14.84 17.45 7.13
C LYS A 64 -14.35 16.83 8.43
N LEU A 65 -13.24 16.08 8.39
CA LEU A 65 -12.68 15.43 9.57
C LEU A 65 -12.28 16.47 10.64
N PHE A 66 -11.61 17.55 10.24
CA PHE A 66 -11.26 18.62 11.18
C PHE A 66 -12.49 19.31 11.76
N GLY A 67 -13.55 19.53 10.98
CA GLY A 67 -14.82 20.07 11.49
C GLY A 67 -15.37 19.23 12.64
N GLU A 68 -15.49 17.91 12.43
CA GLU A 68 -15.98 16.97 13.44
C GLU A 68 -15.09 16.92 14.69
N LEU A 69 -13.77 16.96 14.53
CA LEU A 69 -12.81 16.89 15.64
C LEU A 69 -12.77 18.19 16.46
N LEU A 70 -12.84 19.35 15.80
CA LEU A 70 -12.76 20.65 16.46
C LEU A 70 -14.02 20.96 17.30
N GLU A 71 -15.20 20.49 16.88
CA GLU A 71 -16.45 20.63 17.67
C GLU A 71 -16.36 19.96 19.05
N ARG A 72 -15.54 18.91 19.17
CA ARG A 72 -15.34 18.16 20.43
C ARG A 72 -14.35 18.83 21.38
N GLY A 73 -13.53 19.76 20.89
CA GLY A 73 -12.49 20.46 21.65
C GLY A 73 -11.24 19.63 21.98
N THR A 74 -11.37 18.33 22.22
CA THR A 74 -10.24 17.39 22.45
C THR A 74 -10.44 16.08 21.69
N PHE A 75 -9.35 15.51 21.17
CA PHE A 75 -9.34 14.25 20.42
C PHE A 75 -7.97 13.57 20.47
N ASP A 76 -7.92 12.28 20.19
CA ASP A 76 -6.70 11.50 19.99
C ASP A 76 -6.16 11.70 18.56
N ALA A 77 -5.02 12.38 18.45
CA ALA A 77 -4.39 12.68 17.18
C ALA A 77 -3.93 11.43 16.40
N VAL A 78 -3.74 10.28 17.06
CA VAL A 78 -3.36 9.03 16.40
C VAL A 78 -4.61 8.30 15.91
N GLY A 79 -5.45 7.81 16.83
CA GLY A 79 -6.59 6.98 16.50
C GLY A 79 -7.72 7.70 15.77
N GLU A 80 -7.87 9.02 15.99
CA GLU A 80 -8.99 9.79 15.45
C GLU A 80 -8.60 10.72 14.28
N LEU A 81 -7.31 10.91 14.02
CA LEU A 81 -6.82 11.74 12.91
C LEU A 81 -5.83 10.99 12.01
N ALA A 82 -4.67 10.59 12.53
CA ALA A 82 -3.61 9.99 11.72
C ALA A 82 -3.97 8.62 11.15
N GLU A 83 -4.76 7.81 11.88
CA GLU A 83 -5.30 6.55 11.37
C GLU A 83 -6.50 6.80 10.42
N ILE A 84 -7.40 7.72 10.76
CA ILE A 84 -8.67 7.91 10.04
C ILE A 84 -8.48 8.58 8.69
N TYR A 85 -7.64 9.62 8.62
CA TYR A 85 -7.53 10.42 7.40
C TYR A 85 -6.97 9.60 6.23
N PRO A 86 -5.79 8.95 6.32
CA PRO A 86 -5.23 8.19 5.21
C PRO A 86 -6.10 6.99 4.85
N THR A 87 -6.70 6.30 5.84
CA THR A 87 -7.62 5.17 5.57
C THR A 87 -8.97 5.59 5.00
N THR A 88 -9.26 6.90 4.94
CA THR A 88 -10.44 7.45 4.27
C THR A 88 -10.13 7.90 2.85
N VAL A 89 -9.03 8.63 2.65
CA VAL A 89 -8.73 9.22 1.33
C VAL A 89 -8.01 8.26 0.40
N PHE A 90 -7.10 7.43 0.93
CA PHE A 90 -6.24 6.58 0.11
C PHE A 90 -6.99 5.45 -0.58
N PRO A 91 -7.87 4.68 0.09
CA PRO A 91 -8.65 3.65 -0.60
C PRO A 91 -9.51 4.21 -1.73
N LYS A 92 -10.11 5.39 -1.54
CA LYS A 92 -10.86 6.10 -2.58
C LYS A 92 -9.97 6.47 -3.77
N ALA A 93 -8.75 6.96 -3.51
CA ALA A 93 -7.79 7.34 -4.55
C ALA A 93 -7.31 6.15 -5.38
N VAL A 94 -7.08 4.99 -4.73
CA VAL A 94 -6.77 3.73 -5.41
C VAL A 94 -7.96 3.27 -6.27
N GLY A 95 -9.17 3.50 -5.78
CA GLY A 95 -10.40 2.96 -6.36
C GLY A 95 -10.90 1.69 -5.67
N LEU A 96 -10.56 1.46 -4.39
CA LEU A 96 -11.02 0.29 -3.65
C LEU A 96 -12.51 0.41 -3.31
N GLN A 97 -13.34 -0.49 -3.84
CA GLN A 97 -14.78 -0.46 -3.63
C GLN A 97 -15.18 -0.92 -2.23
N THR A 98 -14.48 -1.93 -1.70
CA THR A 98 -14.68 -2.45 -0.35
C THR A 98 -13.36 -2.47 0.40
N ILE A 99 -13.31 -1.81 1.56
CA ILE A 99 -12.14 -1.81 2.43
C ILE A 99 -12.56 -1.77 3.90
N ASP A 100 -11.96 -2.65 4.69
CA ASP A 100 -11.98 -2.55 6.15
C ASP A 100 -10.77 -1.71 6.58
N ARG A 101 -11.03 -0.52 7.14
CA ARG A 101 -9.98 0.41 7.58
C ARG A 101 -9.05 -0.22 8.60
N ARG A 102 -9.59 -1.00 9.55
CA ARG A 102 -8.79 -1.63 10.60
C ARG A 102 -7.85 -2.66 9.99
N ARG A 103 -8.34 -3.43 9.02
CA ARG A 103 -7.52 -4.40 8.28
C ARG A 103 -6.44 -3.73 7.45
N LEU A 104 -6.71 -2.58 6.87
CA LEU A 104 -5.71 -1.81 6.14
C LEU A 104 -4.55 -1.37 7.06
N ILE A 105 -4.86 -0.92 8.27
CA ILE A 105 -3.84 -0.56 9.28
C ILE A 105 -3.03 -1.80 9.70
N ASP A 106 -3.70 -2.90 10.05
CA ASP A 106 -3.03 -4.13 10.46
C ASP A 106 -2.15 -4.70 9.34
N TYR A 107 -2.57 -4.56 8.07
CA TYR A 107 -1.76 -4.92 6.91
C TYR A 107 -0.50 -4.06 6.78
N GLY A 108 -0.62 -2.74 6.96
CA GLY A 108 0.55 -1.85 6.97
C GLY A 108 1.54 -2.22 8.06
N GLU A 109 1.04 -2.43 9.28
CA GLU A 109 1.88 -2.86 10.41
C GLU A 109 2.58 -4.19 10.11
N MET A 110 1.87 -5.18 9.55
CA MET A 110 2.46 -6.45 9.14
C MET A 110 3.57 -6.27 8.10
N VAL A 111 3.33 -5.49 7.04
CA VAL A 111 4.31 -5.27 5.97
C VAL A 111 5.60 -4.63 6.50
N PHE A 112 5.49 -3.60 7.34
CA PHE A 112 6.67 -2.96 7.94
C PHE A 112 7.33 -3.80 9.03
N SER A 113 6.58 -4.65 9.74
CA SER A 113 7.19 -5.56 10.70
C SER A 113 7.91 -6.71 10.00
N ALA A 114 7.44 -7.13 8.82
CA ALA A 114 8.00 -8.24 8.06
C ALA A 114 9.39 -7.95 7.46
N ILE A 115 9.77 -6.68 7.26
CA ILE A 115 11.14 -6.29 6.87
C ILE A 115 12.13 -6.39 8.04
N GLY A 116 11.64 -6.43 9.28
CA GLY A 116 12.46 -6.55 10.49
C GLY A 116 12.85 -7.99 10.84
N PRO A 117 13.54 -8.19 11.98
CA PRO A 117 13.93 -9.52 12.44
C PRO A 117 12.71 -10.35 12.83
N ASP A 118 12.87 -11.68 12.88
CA ASP A 118 11.84 -12.57 13.42
C ASP A 118 11.73 -12.45 14.95
N ASN A 119 11.08 -11.38 15.38
CA ASN A 119 10.77 -11.06 16.76
C ASN A 119 9.25 -11.17 17.03
N GLU A 120 8.87 -10.97 18.29
CA GLU A 120 7.48 -11.03 18.71
C GLU A 120 6.59 -10.00 17.99
N LEU A 121 7.10 -8.79 17.73
CA LEU A 121 6.36 -7.75 17.00
C LEU A 121 5.96 -8.22 15.61
N ARG A 122 6.92 -8.77 14.84
CA ARG A 122 6.66 -9.35 13.51
C ARG A 122 5.65 -10.47 13.58
N ARG A 123 5.85 -11.45 14.46
CA ARG A 123 4.94 -12.61 14.57
C ARG A 123 3.51 -12.19 14.91
N ASN A 124 3.36 -11.27 15.86
CA ASN A 124 2.04 -10.76 16.27
C ASN A 124 1.36 -9.97 15.14
N ALA A 125 2.10 -9.14 14.40
CA ALA A 125 1.54 -8.40 13.26
C ALA A 125 1.12 -9.34 12.12
N CYS A 126 1.96 -10.33 11.78
CA CYS A 126 1.61 -11.37 10.80
C CYS A 126 0.36 -12.16 11.22
N GLN A 127 0.25 -12.56 12.49
CA GLN A 127 -0.92 -13.30 12.98
C GLN A 127 -2.24 -12.53 12.79
N ARG A 128 -2.24 -11.20 12.92
CA ARG A 128 -3.44 -10.37 12.78
C ARG A 128 -3.90 -10.19 11.34
N ALA A 129 -2.96 -10.04 10.40
CA ALA A 129 -3.25 -9.55 9.05
C ALA A 129 -3.04 -10.57 7.93
N LEU A 130 -2.23 -11.62 8.12
CA LEU A 130 -1.80 -12.51 7.04
C LEU A 130 -2.97 -13.20 6.34
N MET A 131 -3.91 -13.76 7.10
CA MET A 131 -5.05 -14.48 6.51
C MET A 131 -5.99 -13.56 5.72
N TRP A 132 -6.21 -12.34 6.23
CA TRP A 132 -6.98 -11.34 5.51
C TRP A 132 -6.27 -10.93 4.22
N PHE A 133 -4.96 -10.67 4.28
CA PHE A 133 -4.14 -10.32 3.12
C PHE A 133 -4.19 -11.38 2.03
N LEU A 134 -4.00 -12.66 2.36
CA LEU A 134 -4.05 -13.76 1.40
C LEU A 134 -5.44 -13.91 0.75
N GLY A 135 -6.51 -13.68 1.52
CA GLY A 135 -7.88 -13.70 1.00
C GLY A 135 -8.21 -12.49 0.10
N SER A 136 -7.78 -11.29 0.49
CA SER A 136 -8.00 -10.07 -0.28
C SER A 136 -7.19 -10.02 -1.58
N TRP A 137 -5.98 -10.60 -1.58
CA TRP A 137 -5.12 -10.73 -2.76
C TRP A 137 -5.83 -11.44 -3.93
N SER A 138 -6.57 -12.51 -3.62
CA SER A 138 -7.25 -13.33 -4.63
C SER A 138 -8.38 -12.58 -5.36
N ASN A 139 -8.84 -11.45 -4.83
CA ASN A 139 -9.96 -10.65 -5.38
C ASN A 139 -9.53 -9.23 -5.78
N ALA A 140 -8.23 -8.94 -5.84
CA ALA A 140 -7.73 -7.57 -5.97
C ALA A 140 -8.21 -6.87 -7.26
N SER A 141 -8.30 -7.58 -8.39
CA SER A 141 -8.81 -7.00 -9.65
C SER A 141 -10.31 -6.70 -9.62
N ALA A 142 -11.10 -7.53 -8.92
CA ALA A 142 -12.55 -7.39 -8.83
C ALA A 142 -13.01 -6.24 -7.90
N ASN A 143 -12.10 -5.70 -7.09
CA ASN A 143 -12.42 -4.68 -6.08
C ASN A 143 -11.96 -3.27 -6.50
N ILE A 144 -11.48 -3.09 -7.73
CA ILE A 144 -11.00 -1.80 -8.25
C ILE A 144 -12.11 -1.17 -9.09
N SER A 145 -12.50 0.06 -8.72
CA SER A 145 -13.41 0.88 -9.51
C SER A 145 -12.77 1.32 -10.82
N PRO A 146 -13.59 1.66 -11.84
CA PRO A 146 -13.07 2.27 -13.07
C PRO A 146 -12.39 3.61 -12.81
N ASP A 147 -12.72 4.26 -11.69
CA ASP A 147 -12.10 5.48 -11.20
C ASP A 147 -10.92 5.17 -10.26
N GLY A 148 -9.91 6.04 -10.24
CA GLY A 148 -8.74 5.92 -9.35
C GLY A 148 -7.49 5.42 -10.06
N PHE A 149 -6.35 5.52 -9.38
CA PHE A 149 -5.06 5.17 -9.99
C PHE A 149 -4.85 3.64 -10.12
N GLY A 150 -5.63 2.82 -9.40
CA GLY A 150 -5.66 1.37 -9.63
C GLY A 150 -6.11 1.02 -11.05
N SER A 151 -7.16 1.70 -11.55
CA SER A 151 -7.63 1.58 -12.93
C SER A 151 -6.54 1.99 -13.94
N ALA A 152 -5.81 3.08 -13.66
CA ALA A 152 -4.69 3.52 -14.49
C ALA A 152 -3.56 2.48 -14.59
N ILE A 153 -3.32 1.69 -13.53
CA ILE A 153 -2.35 0.59 -13.56
C ILE A 153 -2.85 -0.57 -14.44
N TYR A 154 -4.14 -0.91 -14.37
CA TYR A 154 -4.73 -1.93 -15.25
C TYR A 154 -4.77 -1.47 -16.71
N ALA A 155 -4.91 -0.17 -16.99
CA ALA A 155 -4.79 0.37 -18.34
C ALA A 155 -3.40 0.11 -18.97
N GLY A 156 -2.34 0.07 -18.15
CA GLY A 156 -1.01 -0.36 -18.59
C GLY A 156 -0.96 -1.83 -19.01
N ALA A 157 -1.81 -2.68 -18.42
CA ALA A 157 -1.97 -4.06 -18.87
C ALA A 157 -2.74 -4.16 -20.20
N ASP A 158 -3.80 -3.36 -20.35
CA ASP A 158 -4.56 -3.28 -21.62
C ASP A 158 -3.70 -2.76 -22.78
N ALA A 159 -2.76 -1.86 -22.50
CA ALA A 159 -1.78 -1.36 -23.46
C ALA A 159 -0.64 -2.35 -23.77
N GLY A 160 -0.57 -3.50 -23.07
CA GLY A 160 0.47 -4.50 -23.22
C GLY A 160 1.83 -4.12 -22.60
N GLU A 161 1.89 -3.08 -21.78
CA GLU A 161 3.10 -2.66 -21.09
C GLU A 161 3.46 -3.62 -19.96
N ILE A 162 2.45 -4.18 -19.29
CA ILE A 162 2.56 -5.21 -18.25
C ILE A 162 1.47 -6.28 -18.45
N SER A 163 1.57 -7.40 -17.76
CA SER A 163 0.50 -8.39 -17.68
C SER A 163 -0.56 -8.00 -16.65
N VAL A 164 -1.74 -8.61 -16.74
CA VAL A 164 -2.82 -8.43 -15.75
C VAL A 164 -2.38 -8.88 -14.35
N GLU A 165 -1.55 -9.92 -14.26
CA GLU A 165 -0.98 -10.39 -13.00
C GLU A 165 0.00 -9.37 -12.39
N GLU A 166 0.88 -8.80 -13.23
CA GLU A 166 1.77 -7.70 -12.83
C GLU A 166 0.97 -6.49 -12.34
N ALA A 167 -0.13 -6.12 -13.01
CA ALA A 167 -1.00 -5.02 -12.57
C ALA A 167 -1.56 -5.26 -11.16
N GLY A 168 -2.02 -6.49 -10.86
CA GLY A 168 -2.46 -6.87 -9.52
C GLY A 168 -1.35 -6.74 -8.47
N LEU A 169 -0.12 -7.14 -8.79
CA LEU A 169 1.06 -7.00 -7.92
C LEU A 169 1.43 -5.53 -7.65
N LEU A 170 1.29 -4.65 -8.65
CA LEU A 170 1.53 -3.21 -8.50
C LEU A 170 0.48 -2.55 -7.63
N VAL A 171 -0.81 -2.83 -7.85
CA VAL A 171 -1.90 -2.32 -7.00
C VAL A 171 -1.69 -2.73 -5.55
N ARG A 172 -1.34 -4.00 -5.27
CA ARG A 172 -0.97 -4.45 -3.92
C ARG A 172 0.18 -3.66 -3.32
N SER A 173 1.23 -3.41 -4.12
CA SER A 173 2.42 -2.69 -3.65
C SER A 173 2.08 -1.25 -3.25
N LEU A 174 1.12 -0.62 -3.92
CA LEU A 174 0.61 0.70 -3.53
C LEU A 174 -0.38 0.65 -2.36
N CYS A 175 -1.17 -0.42 -2.22
CA CYS A 175 -2.08 -0.60 -1.10
C CYS A 175 -1.36 -0.84 0.25
N GLN A 176 -0.04 -0.97 0.27
CA GLN A 176 0.75 -0.92 1.51
C GLN A 176 0.64 0.50 2.07
N PRO A 177 -0.03 0.71 3.22
CA PRO A 177 -0.17 2.04 3.79
C PRO A 177 1.21 2.65 3.97
N GLY A 178 1.46 3.83 3.39
CA GLY A 178 2.67 4.60 3.70
C GLY A 178 2.62 5.03 5.17
N SER A 179 3.33 4.28 6.01
CA SER A 179 3.68 4.61 7.41
C SER A 179 2.59 5.29 8.25
N ILE A 180 1.69 4.50 8.83
CA ILE A 180 1.06 4.84 10.13
C ILE A 180 1.66 3.87 11.15
N LEU A 181 2.75 4.29 11.78
CA LEU A 181 3.35 3.53 12.88
C LEU A 181 2.54 3.83 14.14
N ARG A 182 1.94 2.78 14.74
CA ARG A 182 1.38 2.87 16.09
C ARG A 182 2.51 3.16 17.07
N SER A 183 2.45 4.30 17.76
CA SER A 183 3.23 4.49 18.97
C SER A 183 2.66 3.55 20.03
N GLN A 184 3.35 2.45 20.32
CA GLN A 184 3.16 1.77 21.59
C GLN A 184 3.89 2.59 22.64
N LEU A 185 3.15 3.06 23.65
CA LEU A 185 3.67 3.51 24.93
C LEU A 185 4.32 2.33 25.66
#